data_AF-A0A5C4XP66-F1
#
_entry.id   AF-A0A5C4XP66-F1
#
_cell.length_a   1.000
_cell.length_b   1.000
_cell.length_c   1.000
_cell.angle_alpha   90.00
_cell.angle_beta   90.00
_cell.angle_gamma   90.00
#
_symmetry.space_group_name_H-M   'P 1'
#
loop_
_entity.id
_entity.type
_entity.pdbx_description
1 polymer ?
#
loop_
_entity_poly.entity_id
_entity_poly.type
_entity_poly.pdbx_seq_one_letter_code
_entity_poly.pdbx_strand_id
1 'polypeptide(L)'
;MGISERKERERTEREQRIIAAARLLAERDGWASVTVRRLAQEIEYSQPVLYAHFVNRDAIVGAVALEGFGELGPMLRTSVRRGATPTEAIQDVATAYLQFAFERPALYEAMFVLPSGLRFAKSDTPQVLRDTFGAMMVVVEPFCADYEIATESFWAALHGLAELERHGRIRSTHRDERVRHIVAMFG
;
A
#
# COMPACT_ATOMS: atom_id res chain seq x y z
N MET A 1 -17.84 -29.74 -8.44
CA MET A 1 -17.19 -28.53 -8.98
C MET A 1 -17.58 -28.39 -10.44
N GLY A 2 -18.29 -27.32 -10.78
CA GLY A 2 -18.74 -27.06 -12.15
C GLY A 2 -17.61 -26.57 -13.05
N ILE A 3 -17.78 -26.71 -14.37
CA ILE A 3 -16.81 -26.24 -15.37
C ILE A 3 -16.52 -24.73 -15.22
N SER A 4 -17.52 -23.94 -14.80
CA SER A 4 -17.39 -22.49 -14.55
C SER A 4 -16.47 -22.19 -13.36
N GLU A 5 -16.66 -22.88 -12.23
CA GLU A 5 -15.84 -22.68 -11.02
C GLU A 5 -14.38 -23.04 -11.27
N ARG A 6 -14.12 -24.09 -12.06
CA ARG A 6 -12.77 -24.48 -12.44
C ARG A 6 -12.09 -23.41 -13.31
N LYS A 7 -12.80 -22.87 -14.30
CA LYS A 7 -12.28 -21.81 -15.17
C LYS A 7 -11.97 -20.52 -14.39
N GLU A 8 -12.84 -20.13 -13.46
CA GLU A 8 -12.61 -18.96 -12.62
C GLU A 8 -11.41 -19.17 -11.70
N ARG A 9 -11.29 -20.34 -11.08
CA ARG A 9 -10.13 -20.69 -10.26
C ARG A 9 -8.82 -20.63 -11.07
N GLU A 10 -8.80 -21.21 -12.27
CA GLU A 10 -7.65 -21.15 -13.17
C GLU A 10 -7.31 -19.71 -13.59
N ARG A 11 -8.33 -18.87 -13.79
CA ARG A 11 -8.18 -17.43 -14.10
C ARG A 11 -7.53 -16.68 -12.94
N THR A 12 -8.05 -16.84 -11.73
CA THR A 12 -7.51 -16.21 -10.51
C THR A 12 -6.10 -16.69 -10.21
N GLU A 13 -5.82 -17.99 -10.31
CA GLU A 13 -4.45 -18.52 -10.12
C GLU A 13 -3.45 -17.91 -11.11
N ARG A 14 -3.89 -17.65 -12.35
CA ARG A 14 -3.03 -17.01 -13.35
C ARG A 14 -2.78 -15.54 -13.05
N GLU A 15 -3.80 -14.80 -12.63
CA GLU A 15 -3.66 -13.41 -12.18
C GLU A 15 -2.67 -13.32 -11.02
N GLN A 16 -2.81 -14.18 -10.01
CA GLN A 16 -1.90 -14.23 -8.86
C GLN A 16 -0.45 -14.50 -9.28
N ARG A 17 -0.20 -15.39 -10.25
CA ARG A 17 1.16 -15.61 -10.79
C ARG A 17 1.72 -14.36 -11.48
N ILE A 18 0.90 -13.64 -12.24
CA ILE A 18 1.31 -12.40 -12.91
C ILE A 18 1.66 -11.33 -11.88
N ILE A 19 0.82 -11.15 -10.86
CA ILE A 19 0.99 -10.17 -9.78
C ILE A 19 2.27 -10.47 -8.99
N ALA A 20 2.45 -11.73 -8.56
CA ALA A 20 3.64 -12.17 -7.84
C ALA A 20 4.93 -11.93 -8.65
N ALA A 21 4.93 -12.25 -9.96
CA ALA A 21 6.08 -12.00 -10.81
C ALA A 21 6.36 -10.50 -11.00
N ALA A 22 5.31 -9.67 -11.13
CA ALA A 22 5.45 -8.22 -11.20
C ALA A 22 6.06 -7.63 -9.95
N ARG A 23 5.61 -8.08 -8.78
CA ARG A 23 6.17 -7.69 -7.49
C ARG A 23 7.64 -8.10 -7.35
N LEU A 24 7.96 -9.37 -7.59
CA LEU A 24 9.36 -9.86 -7.50
C LEU A 24 10.29 -9.11 -8.44
N LEU A 25 9.83 -8.83 -9.67
CA LEU A 25 10.59 -8.07 -10.65
C LEU A 25 10.77 -6.60 -10.22
N ALA A 26 9.73 -5.98 -9.65
CA ALA A 26 9.82 -4.62 -9.11
C ALA A 26 10.77 -4.54 -7.92
N GLU A 27 10.76 -5.52 -7.02
CA GLU A 27 11.64 -5.58 -5.85
C GLU A 27 13.11 -5.79 -6.25
N ARG A 28 13.37 -6.64 -7.26
CA ARG A 28 14.74 -6.95 -7.74
C ARG A 28 15.34 -5.84 -8.60
N ASP A 29 14.57 -5.34 -9.57
CA ASP A 29 15.08 -4.54 -10.69
C ASP A 29 14.37 -3.18 -10.84
N GLY A 30 13.44 -2.85 -9.95
CA GLY A 30 12.65 -1.62 -9.99
C GLY A 30 11.50 -1.64 -10.99
N TRP A 31 10.53 -0.75 -10.79
CA TRP A 31 9.30 -0.70 -11.58
C TRP A 31 9.49 -0.36 -13.06
N ALA A 32 10.53 0.40 -13.40
CA ALA A 32 10.89 0.70 -14.80
C ALA A 32 11.15 -0.59 -15.61
N SER A 33 11.56 -1.66 -14.93
CA SER A 33 11.88 -2.94 -15.54
C SER A 33 10.65 -3.84 -15.76
N VAL A 34 9.54 -3.55 -15.05
CA VAL A 34 8.28 -4.31 -15.10
C VAL A 34 7.51 -3.93 -16.37
N THR A 35 7.82 -4.61 -17.47
CA THR A 35 7.12 -4.47 -18.74
C THR A 35 6.30 -5.73 -19.02
N VAL A 36 5.19 -5.61 -19.77
CA VAL A 36 4.36 -6.77 -20.16
C VAL A 36 5.20 -7.82 -20.88
N ARG A 37 6.14 -7.41 -21.74
CA ARG A 37 7.08 -8.31 -22.41
C ARG A 37 7.96 -9.07 -21.43
N ARG A 38 8.59 -8.37 -20.48
CA ARG A 38 9.50 -8.99 -19.51
C ARG A 38 8.74 -9.92 -18.56
N LEU A 39 7.56 -9.52 -18.12
CA LEU A 39 6.69 -10.36 -17.29
C LEU A 39 6.28 -11.64 -18.02
N ALA A 40 5.86 -11.52 -19.29
CA ALA A 40 5.52 -12.67 -20.13
C ALA A 40 6.70 -13.66 -20.23
N GLN A 41 7.92 -13.15 -20.38
CA GLN A 41 9.14 -13.99 -20.37
C GLN A 41 9.41 -14.64 -19.01
N GLU A 42 9.31 -13.89 -17.90
CA GLU A 42 9.61 -14.38 -16.55
C GLU A 42 8.67 -15.52 -16.12
N ILE A 43 7.41 -15.48 -16.54
CA ILE A 43 6.40 -16.50 -16.19
C ILE A 43 6.09 -17.48 -17.33
N GLU A 44 6.90 -17.47 -18.40
CA GLU A 44 6.77 -18.33 -19.58
C GLU A 44 5.39 -18.26 -20.26
N TYR A 45 4.76 -17.09 -20.26
CA TYR A 45 3.52 -16.82 -20.97
C TYR A 45 3.74 -15.96 -22.21
N SER A 46 2.76 -15.96 -23.11
CA SER A 46 2.74 -15.01 -24.22
C SER A 46 2.15 -13.67 -23.74
N GLN A 47 2.58 -12.55 -24.35
CA GLN A 47 1.99 -11.24 -24.04
C GLN A 47 0.47 -11.20 -24.22
N PRO A 48 -0.13 -11.83 -25.26
CA PRO A 48 -1.59 -11.93 -25.37
C PRO A 48 -2.27 -12.57 -24.16
N VAL A 49 -1.63 -13.55 -23.49
CA VAL A 49 -2.18 -14.13 -22.25
C VAL A 49 -2.23 -13.08 -21.15
N LEU A 50 -1.17 -12.28 -20.96
CA LEU A 50 -1.18 -11.22 -19.95
C LEU A 50 -2.26 -10.18 -20.25
N TYR A 51 -2.39 -9.77 -21.52
CA TYR A 51 -3.43 -8.80 -21.92
C TYR A 51 -4.87 -9.32 -21.74
N ALA A 52 -5.08 -10.64 -21.77
CA ALA A 52 -6.38 -11.24 -21.47
C ALA A 52 -6.77 -11.12 -19.98
N HIS A 53 -5.79 -10.90 -19.09
CA HIS A 53 -6.02 -10.70 -17.65
C HIS A 53 -5.91 -9.23 -17.23
N PHE A 54 -4.95 -8.50 -17.79
CA PHE A 54 -4.70 -7.10 -17.46
C PHE A 54 -4.62 -6.26 -18.73
N VAL A 55 -5.52 -5.28 -18.84
CA VAL A 55 -5.64 -4.43 -20.03
C VAL A 55 -4.35 -3.66 -20.35
N ASN A 56 -3.55 -3.32 -19.32
CA ASN A 56 -2.29 -2.61 -19.47
C ASN A 56 -1.39 -2.84 -18.23
N ARG A 57 -0.19 -2.25 -18.26
CA ARG A 57 0.76 -2.28 -17.15
C ARG A 57 0.19 -1.66 -15.86
N ASP A 58 -0.57 -0.58 -15.98
CA ASP A 58 -1.13 0.14 -14.82
C ASP A 58 -2.13 -0.72 -14.06
N ALA A 59 -2.90 -1.58 -14.75
CA ALA A 59 -3.77 -2.57 -14.12
C ALA A 59 -2.99 -3.62 -13.32
N ILE A 60 -1.78 -3.99 -13.77
CA ILE A 60 -0.87 -4.88 -13.01
C ILE A 60 -0.33 -4.14 -11.77
N VAL A 61 0.09 -2.88 -11.93
CA VAL A 61 0.52 -2.01 -10.82
C VAL A 61 -0.59 -1.89 -9.78
N GLY A 62 -1.84 -1.66 -10.22
CA GLY A 62 -3.01 -1.59 -9.35
C GLY A 62 -3.27 -2.88 -8.58
N ALA A 63 -3.11 -4.03 -9.21
CA ALA A 63 -3.25 -5.31 -8.54
C ALA A 63 -2.16 -5.55 -7.48
N VAL A 64 -0.90 -5.19 -7.79
CA VAL A 64 0.20 -5.22 -6.80
C VAL A 64 -0.04 -4.21 -5.67
N ALA A 65 -0.57 -3.03 -5.98
CA ALA A 65 -0.94 -2.04 -4.97
C ALA A 65 -2.02 -2.57 -4.01
N LEU A 66 -3.01 -3.31 -4.52
CA LEU A 66 -4.03 -3.96 -3.67
C LEU A 66 -3.42 -5.00 -2.71
N GLU A 67 -2.42 -5.77 -3.14
CA GLU A 67 -1.65 -6.63 -2.22
C GLU A 67 -0.91 -5.79 -1.17
N GLY A 68 -0.30 -4.67 -1.59
CA GLY A 68 0.37 -3.74 -0.69
C GLY A 68 -0.55 -3.18 0.40
N PHE A 69 -1.78 -2.76 0.05
CA PHE A 69 -2.79 -2.37 1.05
C PHE A 69 -3.24 -3.56 1.91
N GLY A 70 -3.33 -4.75 1.31
CA GLY A 70 -3.61 -6.01 2.02
C GLY A 70 -2.55 -6.36 3.07
N GLU A 71 -1.32 -5.87 2.93
CA GLU A 71 -0.24 -6.02 3.92
C GLU A 71 -0.19 -4.84 4.91
N LEU A 72 -0.30 -3.60 4.41
CA LEU A 72 -0.22 -2.40 5.24
C LEU A 72 -1.35 -2.35 6.28
N GLY A 73 -2.60 -2.58 5.87
CA GLY A 73 -3.75 -2.52 6.77
C GLY A 73 -3.60 -3.41 8.01
N PRO A 74 -3.32 -4.72 7.86
CA PRO A 74 -3.01 -5.59 8.98
C PRO A 74 -1.81 -5.12 9.81
N MET A 75 -0.71 -4.70 9.17
CA MET A 75 0.48 -4.22 9.87
C MET A 75 0.17 -3.03 10.78
N LEU A 76 -0.63 -2.05 10.31
CA LEU A 76 -1.06 -0.92 11.12
C LEU A 76 -1.91 -1.39 12.31
N ARG A 77 -2.90 -2.26 12.09
CA ARG A 77 -3.75 -2.78 13.18
C ARG A 77 -2.97 -3.56 14.23
N THR A 78 -1.99 -4.36 13.82
CA THR A 78 -1.18 -5.16 14.75
C THR A 78 -0.06 -4.38 15.42
N SER A 79 0.26 -3.17 14.95
CA SER A 79 1.28 -2.31 15.56
C SER A 79 0.88 -1.80 16.94
N VAL A 80 -0.42 -1.58 17.17
CA VAL A 80 -0.94 -1.08 18.44
C VAL A 80 -0.95 -2.18 19.49
N ARG A 81 -0.11 -2.02 20.52
CA ARG A 81 -0.05 -2.97 21.64
C ARG A 81 -1.31 -2.92 22.51
N ARG A 82 -1.68 -4.07 23.09
CA ARG A 82 -2.79 -4.15 24.06
C ARG A 82 -2.52 -3.22 25.25
N GLY A 83 -3.47 -2.35 25.57
CA GLY A 83 -3.37 -1.41 26.68
C GLY A 83 -2.59 -0.13 26.37
N ALA A 84 -2.23 0.11 25.11
CA ALA A 84 -1.70 1.40 24.67
C ALA A 84 -2.69 2.53 25.00
N THR A 85 -2.16 3.64 25.49
CA THR A 85 -2.85 4.93 25.52
C THR A 85 -3.11 5.44 24.09
N PRO A 86 -4.06 6.37 23.88
CA PRO A 86 -4.29 6.94 22.56
C PRO A 86 -3.02 7.50 21.90
N THR A 87 -2.19 8.22 22.66
CA THR A 87 -0.92 8.80 22.18
C THR A 87 0.09 7.73 21.76
N GLU A 88 0.19 6.63 22.53
CA GLU A 88 1.02 5.49 22.14
C GLU A 88 0.49 4.80 20.88
N ALA A 89 -0.83 4.62 20.76
CA ALA A 89 -1.44 3.94 19.61
C ALA A 89 -1.22 4.70 18.30
N ILE A 90 -1.43 6.03 18.28
CA ILE A 90 -1.18 6.84 17.08
C ILE A 90 0.31 6.88 16.71
N GLN A 91 1.20 6.88 17.72
CA GLN A 91 2.65 6.80 17.49
C GLN A 91 3.07 5.43 16.93
N ASP A 92 2.51 4.33 17.45
CA ASP A 92 2.78 2.98 16.96
C ASP A 92 2.34 2.85 15.48
N VAL A 93 1.16 3.36 15.12
CA VAL A 93 0.66 3.37 13.73
C VAL A 93 1.50 4.26 12.82
N ALA A 94 1.89 5.47 13.27
CA ALA A 94 2.78 6.35 12.49
C ALA A 94 4.12 5.67 12.18
N THR A 95 4.70 5.01 13.18
CA THR A 95 5.96 4.29 13.06
C THR A 95 5.82 3.12 12.09
N ALA A 96 4.77 2.32 12.22
CA ALA A 96 4.49 1.19 11.34
C ALA A 96 4.27 1.62 9.89
N TYR A 97 3.54 2.71 9.64
CA TYR A 97 3.34 3.25 8.30
C TYR A 97 4.67 3.62 7.63
N LEU A 98 5.53 4.35 8.35
CA LEU A 98 6.85 4.71 7.84
C LEU A 98 7.72 3.47 7.64
N GLN A 99 7.76 2.55 8.62
CA GLN A 99 8.50 1.28 8.49
C GLN A 99 8.11 0.52 7.21
N PHE A 100 6.81 0.37 6.93
CA PHE A 100 6.32 -0.24 5.70
C PHE A 100 6.87 0.47 4.45
N ALA A 101 6.81 1.81 4.43
CA ALA A 101 7.29 2.60 3.30
C ALA A 101 8.79 2.39 3.01
N PHE A 102 9.61 2.11 4.03
CA PHE A 102 11.05 1.88 3.87
C PHE A 102 11.42 0.42 3.63
N GLU A 103 10.74 -0.52 4.28
CA GLU A 103 11.00 -1.96 4.13
C GLU A 103 10.42 -2.53 2.83
N ARG A 104 9.36 -1.93 2.29
CA ARG A 104 8.66 -2.40 1.09
C ARG A 104 8.61 -1.32 0.00
N PRO A 105 9.77 -0.84 -0.48
CA PRO A 105 9.86 0.29 -1.41
C PRO A 105 9.05 0.09 -2.69
N ALA A 106 9.11 -1.10 -3.29
CA ALA A 106 8.40 -1.41 -4.53
C ALA A 106 6.88 -1.42 -4.34
N LEU A 107 6.37 -2.02 -3.26
CA LEU A 107 4.94 -1.98 -2.96
C LEU A 107 4.47 -0.55 -2.70
N TYR A 108 5.22 0.21 -1.91
CA TYR A 108 4.88 1.61 -1.60
C TYR A 108 4.79 2.48 -2.87
N GLU A 109 5.72 2.29 -3.80
CA GLU A 109 5.72 2.99 -5.09
C GLU A 109 4.48 2.64 -5.93
N ALA A 110 4.06 1.36 -5.95
CA ALA A 110 2.84 0.94 -6.64
C ALA A 110 1.57 1.53 -6.02
N MET A 111 1.55 1.64 -4.69
CA MET A 111 0.39 2.12 -3.94
C MET A 111 0.14 3.62 -4.11
N PHE A 112 1.20 4.43 -4.16
CA PHE A 112 1.06 5.88 -4.02
C PHE A 112 1.76 6.72 -5.10
N VAL A 113 2.74 6.18 -5.84
CA VAL A 113 3.57 6.96 -6.78
C VAL A 113 3.21 6.65 -8.24
N LEU A 114 3.02 5.38 -8.58
CA LEU A 114 2.75 4.95 -9.94
C LEU A 114 1.26 5.05 -10.31
N PRO A 115 0.95 5.18 -11.60
CA PRO A 115 -0.43 5.00 -12.08
C PRO A 115 -0.91 3.58 -11.77
N SER A 116 -1.82 3.48 -10.79
CA SER A 116 -2.41 2.20 -10.35
C SER A 116 -3.85 2.03 -10.82
N GLY A 117 -4.48 3.11 -11.31
CA GLY A 117 -5.91 3.13 -11.66
C GLY A 117 -6.85 3.03 -10.45
N LEU A 118 -6.32 2.93 -9.23
CA LEU A 118 -7.10 2.87 -7.99
C LEU A 118 -7.70 4.25 -7.68
N ARG A 119 -8.98 4.24 -7.28
CA ARG A 119 -9.71 5.45 -6.88
C ARG A 119 -9.80 5.53 -5.36
N PHE A 120 -9.33 6.64 -4.80
CA PHE A 120 -9.40 6.97 -3.38
C PHE A 120 -10.56 7.94 -3.13
N ALA A 121 -11.18 7.87 -1.94
CA ALA A 121 -12.29 8.73 -1.53
C ALA A 121 -13.44 8.79 -2.55
N LYS A 122 -13.80 7.64 -3.13
CA LYS A 122 -14.95 7.47 -4.05
C LYS A 122 -15.84 6.33 -3.59
N SER A 123 -17.08 6.30 -4.07
CA SER A 123 -18.05 5.25 -3.78
C SER A 123 -17.56 3.85 -4.19
N ASP A 124 -16.68 3.78 -5.18
CA ASP A 124 -16.09 2.56 -5.72
C ASP A 124 -14.65 2.31 -5.29
N THR A 125 -14.17 3.01 -4.25
CA THR A 125 -12.88 2.68 -3.62
C THR A 125 -12.89 1.20 -3.21
N PRO A 126 -11.83 0.42 -3.49
CA PRO A 126 -11.77 -0.98 -3.04
C PRO A 126 -11.82 -1.10 -1.51
N GLN A 127 -12.46 -2.15 -1.00
CA GLN A 127 -12.64 -2.35 0.45
C GLN A 127 -11.30 -2.38 1.21
N VAL A 128 -10.26 -3.00 0.63
CA VAL A 128 -8.93 -3.08 1.28
C VAL A 128 -8.29 -1.70 1.50
N LEU A 129 -8.54 -0.72 0.62
CA LEU A 129 -8.09 0.66 0.81
C LEU A 129 -8.87 1.31 1.96
N ARG A 130 -10.20 1.12 2.01
CA ARG A 130 -11.04 1.60 3.12
C ARG A 130 -10.60 1.02 4.46
N ASP A 131 -10.35 -0.29 4.52
CA ASP A 131 -9.92 -0.96 5.74
C ASP A 131 -8.54 -0.50 6.22
N THR A 132 -7.64 -0.19 5.27
CA THR A 132 -6.32 0.36 5.59
C THR A 132 -6.41 1.79 6.12
N PHE A 133 -7.24 2.63 5.49
CA PHE A 133 -7.51 3.98 5.98
C PHE A 133 -8.19 3.96 7.35
N GLY A 134 -9.16 3.07 7.54
CA GLY A 134 -9.86 2.85 8.81
C GLY A 134 -8.91 2.48 9.95
N ALA A 135 -7.82 1.75 9.68
CA ALA A 135 -6.81 1.45 10.70
C ALA A 135 -6.10 2.71 11.23
N MET A 136 -5.89 3.73 10.39
CA MET A 136 -5.37 5.04 10.83
C MET A 136 -6.47 5.85 11.53
N MET A 137 -7.69 5.80 11.00
CA MET A 137 -8.84 6.52 11.56
C MET A 137 -9.12 6.14 13.02
N VAL A 138 -9.07 4.85 13.34
CA VAL A 138 -9.27 4.32 14.71
C VAL A 138 -8.32 4.94 15.74
N VAL A 139 -7.08 5.25 15.35
CA VAL A 139 -6.11 5.86 16.28
C VAL A 139 -6.17 7.38 16.31
N VAL A 140 -6.84 8.02 15.34
CA VAL A 140 -7.05 9.47 15.28
C VAL A 140 -8.36 9.88 15.97
N GLU A 141 -9.39 9.03 15.91
CA GLU A 141 -10.72 9.25 16.51
C GLU A 141 -10.69 9.76 17.97
N PRO A 142 -9.83 9.25 18.88
CA PRO A 142 -9.84 9.69 20.27
C PRO A 142 -9.45 11.16 20.50
N PHE A 143 -8.84 11.82 19.51
CA PHE A 143 -8.25 13.15 19.66
C PHE A 143 -9.15 14.30 19.20
N CYS A 144 -10.11 14.03 18.31
CA CYS A 144 -10.94 15.08 17.73
C CYS A 144 -12.28 14.55 17.19
N ALA A 145 -13.31 15.41 17.19
CA ALA A 145 -14.62 15.06 16.66
C ALA A 145 -14.62 14.94 15.11
N ASP A 146 -13.79 15.72 14.43
CA ASP A 146 -13.62 15.70 12.96
C ASP A 146 -12.43 14.81 12.55
N TYR A 147 -12.47 13.56 13.00
CA TYR A 147 -11.35 12.65 12.84
C TYR A 147 -11.11 12.22 11.39
N GLU A 148 -12.09 12.35 10.49
CA GLU A 148 -11.90 12.00 9.07
C GLU A 148 -10.88 12.96 8.41
N ILE A 149 -11.10 14.27 8.51
CA ILE A 149 -10.19 15.30 7.98
C ILE A 149 -8.83 15.23 8.71
N ALA A 150 -8.87 14.99 10.03
CA ALA A 150 -7.65 14.84 10.80
C ALA A 150 -6.84 13.61 10.38
N THR A 151 -7.50 12.51 10.00
CA THR A 151 -6.85 11.29 9.47
C THR A 151 -6.23 11.54 8.10
N GLU A 152 -6.90 12.29 7.23
CA GLU A 152 -6.32 12.71 5.93
C GLU A 152 -5.04 13.55 6.14
N SER A 153 -5.07 14.48 7.09
CA SER A 153 -3.94 15.34 7.42
C SER A 153 -2.78 14.55 8.04
N PHE A 154 -3.09 13.62 8.95
CA PHE A 154 -2.12 12.68 9.52
C PHE A 154 -1.45 11.85 8.43
N TRP A 155 -2.26 11.24 7.55
CA TRP A 155 -1.77 10.43 6.45
C TRP A 155 -0.92 11.25 5.46
N ALA A 156 -1.35 12.47 5.13
CA ALA A 156 -0.59 13.38 4.27
C ALA A 156 0.78 13.73 4.88
N ALA A 157 0.85 13.99 6.19
CA ALA A 157 2.10 14.24 6.88
C ALA A 157 3.03 13.02 6.83
N LEU A 158 2.53 11.82 7.14
CA LEU A 158 3.32 10.58 7.08
C LEU A 158 3.79 10.26 5.65
N HIS A 159 2.93 10.42 4.66
CA HIS A 159 3.28 10.23 3.25
C HIS A 159 4.36 11.23 2.81
N GLY A 160 4.21 12.50 3.18
CA GLY A 160 5.22 13.53 2.93
C GLY A 160 6.57 13.20 3.57
N LEU A 161 6.57 12.70 4.82
CA LEU A 161 7.81 12.24 5.47
C LEU A 161 8.44 11.07 4.72
N ALA A 162 7.66 10.05 4.36
CA ALA A 162 8.13 8.89 3.62
C ALA A 162 8.78 9.32 2.28
N GLU A 163 8.08 10.13 1.49
CA GLU A 163 8.57 10.57 0.18
C GLU A 163 9.78 11.50 0.26
N LEU A 164 9.77 12.48 1.16
CA LEU A 164 10.90 13.39 1.33
C LEU A 164 12.15 12.66 1.82
N GLU A 165 11.99 11.73 2.77
CA GLU A 165 13.11 11.00 3.35
C GLU A 165 13.66 9.93 2.41
N ARG A 166 12.81 9.16 1.70
CA ARG A 166 13.24 8.19 0.68
C ARG A 166 14.07 8.83 -0.44
N HIS A 167 13.77 10.07 -0.78
CA HIS A 167 14.50 10.84 -1.79
C HIS A 167 15.65 11.69 -1.23
N GLY A 168 16.01 11.51 0.05
CA GLY A 168 17.12 12.24 0.68
C GLY A 168 16.91 13.76 0.79
N ARG A 169 15.65 14.22 0.71
CA ARG A 169 15.30 15.65 0.78
C ARG A 169 15.20 16.16 2.23
N ILE A 170 15.19 15.24 3.21
CA ILE A 170 15.26 15.53 4.64
C ILE A 170 16.17 14.50 5.35
N ARG A 171 16.66 14.85 6.54
CA ARG A 171 17.57 13.99 7.34
C ARG A 171 16.83 12.77 7.88
N SER A 172 17.31 11.57 7.58
CA SER A 172 16.71 10.34 8.10
C SER A 172 16.86 10.20 9.62
N THR A 173 17.91 10.76 10.21
CA THR A 173 18.19 10.70 11.65
C THR A 173 17.13 11.36 12.53
N HIS A 174 16.29 12.26 12.01
CA HIS A 174 15.24 12.92 12.79
C HIS A 174 13.86 12.24 12.63
N ARG A 175 13.77 11.00 12.14
CA ARG A 175 12.48 10.33 11.88
C ARG A 175 11.61 10.28 13.14
N ASP A 176 12.14 9.75 14.24
CA ASP A 176 11.40 9.57 15.48
C ASP A 176 10.99 10.91 16.12
N GLU A 177 11.80 11.95 15.94
CA GLU A 177 11.48 13.32 16.36
C GLU A 177 10.32 13.90 15.56
N ARG A 178 10.28 13.68 14.23
CA ARG A 178 9.17 14.12 13.39
C ARG A 178 7.88 13.35 13.68
N VAL A 179 7.96 12.05 13.94
CA VAL A 179 6.80 11.26 14.38
C VAL A 179 6.24 11.83 15.68
N ARG A 180 7.08 12.04 16.69
CA ARG A 180 6.65 12.68 17.95
C ARG A 180 6.07 14.08 17.74
N HIS A 181 6.65 14.87 16.82
CA HIS A 181 6.15 16.20 16.50
C HIS A 181 4.76 16.17 15.86
N ILE A 182 4.50 15.25 14.92
CA ILE A 182 3.18 15.06 14.31
C ILE A 182 2.17 14.60 15.37
N VAL A 183 2.53 13.61 16.20
CA VAL A 183 1.66 13.08 17.25
C VAL A 183 1.28 14.17 18.27
N ALA A 184 2.24 15.03 18.65
CA ALA A 184 1.99 16.15 19.55
C ALA A 184 0.99 17.19 19.00
N MET A 185 0.67 17.18 17.70
CA MET A 185 -0.38 18.05 17.14
C MET A 185 -1.79 17.59 17.50
N PHE A 186 -1.96 16.34 17.97
CA PHE A 186 -3.26 15.77 18.31
C PHE A 186 -3.66 15.95 19.79
N GLY A 187 -2.74 16.38 20.66
CA GLY A 187 -2.98 16.61 22.09
C GLY A 187 -2.07 15.78 22.99
#